data_AF-A0A7J9MEL8-F1
#
_entry.id   AF-A0A7J9MEL8-F1
#
_cell.length_a   1.000
_cell.length_b   1.000
_cell.length_c   1.000
_cell.angle_alpha   90.00
_cell.angle_beta   90.00
_cell.angle_gamma   90.00
#
_symmetry.space_group_name_H-M   'P 1'
#
loop_
_entity.id
_entity.type
_entity.pdbx_description
1 polymer ?
#
loop_
_entity_poly.entity_id
_entity_poly.type
_entity_poly.pdbx_seq_one_letter_code
_entity_poly.pdbx_strand_id
1 'polypeptide(L)'
;MTDSSDEAKQIEKLYEFGERLNEAKDKSQNVKDYEGVIDATKTSLKAKQLAAQLIPRFFKFFPNLSSRALNAHFDLIEEEDLAVRVQAIRGLPLFCKDTKEYISKIVDILGQLLTADEIVERDAVHKALMSVLRQDVKDCLVNAESLTALFKHIWNVEEPSQDDTIRDKVLCFIRDKVFPLKAELLRPQEEMERHITDLIKKSLGDVTGAEFRMFMDFLKSLSIFGEKAPPERLKELIGIIEGQADLDAQFDVSDADHIDRLISCLFMAIPFFVLPEERKLDLLKAVAEISPYTTPQDSRQVLPSVVQLLKKYMPRRKTGEETNFTYVECLLFSFHHLAHKAPNASNSLCGYKIVTGQPSDRLGEDFSEYYKDFTERLSSVEDLTRATIKKLTQGMAEHNKAMAAAKSDEAKDNIVSLF
;
A
#
# COMPACT_ATOMS: atom_id res chain seq x y z
N MET A 1 47.55 16.75 -17.06
CA MET A 1 48.42 15.75 -16.40
C MET A 1 49.00 16.41 -15.17
N THR A 2 48.30 16.34 -14.05
CA THR A 2 48.85 16.65 -12.72
C THR A 2 49.92 15.61 -12.41
N ASP A 3 51.09 16.06 -11.98
CA ASP A 3 52.23 15.20 -11.69
C ASP A 3 51.89 14.26 -10.52
N SER A 4 52.22 12.96 -10.63
CA SER A 4 51.84 11.95 -9.63
C SER A 4 52.37 12.26 -8.22
N SER A 5 53.47 13.03 -8.16
CA SER A 5 54.05 13.55 -6.91
C SER A 5 53.15 14.60 -6.24
N ASP A 6 52.49 15.46 -7.02
CA ASP A 6 51.66 16.53 -6.47
C ASP A 6 50.31 16.01 -5.99
N GLU A 7 49.77 14.98 -6.64
CA GLU A 7 48.59 14.27 -6.15
C GLU A 7 48.84 13.61 -4.78
N ALA A 8 49.99 12.96 -4.60
CA ALA A 8 50.33 12.32 -3.33
C ALA A 8 50.41 13.33 -2.18
N LYS A 9 51.03 14.50 -2.42
CA LYS A 9 51.10 15.58 -1.44
C LYS A 9 49.73 16.16 -1.08
N GLN A 10 48.84 16.29 -2.07
CA GLN A 10 47.47 16.77 -1.84
C GLN A 10 46.69 15.80 -0.94
N ILE A 11 46.83 14.49 -1.17
CA ILE A 11 46.18 13.46 -0.37
C ILE A 11 46.75 13.42 1.06
N GLU A 12 48.07 13.48 1.22
CA GLU A 12 48.74 13.52 2.53
C GLU A 12 48.25 14.72 3.35
N LYS A 13 48.21 15.91 2.74
CA LYS A 13 47.68 17.11 3.38
C LYS A 13 46.21 16.98 3.80
N LEU A 14 45.40 16.27 3.02
CA LEU A 14 44.00 16.02 3.36
C LEU A 14 43.85 15.07 4.56
N TYR A 15 44.73 14.08 4.70
CA TYR A 15 44.82 13.27 5.91
C TYR A 15 45.22 14.11 7.12
N GLU A 16 46.22 14.97 6.99
CA GLU A 16 46.62 15.88 8.08
C GLU A 16 45.46 16.80 8.51
N PHE A 17 44.69 17.34 7.57
CA PHE A 17 43.48 18.11 7.90
C PHE A 17 42.49 17.26 8.71
N GLY A 18 42.21 16.03 8.27
CA GLY A 18 41.32 15.11 8.96
C GLY A 18 41.80 14.74 10.37
N GLU A 19 43.10 14.54 10.56
CA GLU A 19 43.71 14.25 11.87
C GLU A 19 43.60 15.45 12.81
N ARG A 20 44.02 16.64 12.37
CA ARG A 20 43.90 17.87 13.18
C ARG A 20 42.46 18.16 13.57
N LEU A 21 41.51 17.96 12.66
CA LEU A 21 40.08 18.11 12.95
C LEU A 21 39.58 17.05 13.95
N ASN A 22 40.10 15.82 13.91
CA ASN A 22 39.70 14.79 14.87
C ASN A 22 40.26 15.04 16.28
N GLU A 23 41.55 15.34 16.37
CA GLU A 23 42.30 15.52 17.63
C GLU A 23 41.95 16.82 18.36
N ALA A 24 41.42 17.81 17.64
CA ALA A 24 41.02 19.07 18.23
C ALA A 24 39.94 18.90 19.30
N LYS A 25 40.21 19.50 20.48
CA LYS A 25 39.27 19.63 21.60
C LYS A 25 38.04 20.45 21.18
N ASP A 26 38.29 21.61 20.59
CA ASP A 26 37.26 22.42 19.94
C ASP A 26 37.52 22.43 18.43
N LYS A 27 36.68 21.71 17.71
CA LYS A 27 36.79 21.53 16.26
C LYS A 27 36.47 22.82 15.50
N SER A 28 35.62 23.68 16.07
CA SER A 28 35.17 24.91 15.41
C SER A 28 36.31 25.92 15.16
N GLN A 29 37.41 25.82 15.90
CA GLN A 29 38.59 26.67 15.71
C GLN A 29 39.39 26.34 14.45
N ASN A 30 39.25 25.13 13.91
CA ASN A 30 40.03 24.66 12.76
C ASN A 30 39.34 24.93 11.43
N VAL A 31 38.83 26.15 11.25
CA VAL A 31 38.07 26.56 10.06
C VAL A 31 38.87 26.32 8.79
N LYS A 32 40.16 26.72 8.78
CA LYS A 32 41.03 26.58 7.59
C LYS A 32 41.27 25.13 7.17
N ASP A 33 41.35 24.21 8.14
CA ASP A 33 41.51 22.79 7.84
C ASP A 33 40.23 22.24 7.21
N TYR A 34 39.06 22.65 7.71
CA TYR A 34 37.79 22.27 7.12
C TYR A 34 37.55 22.90 5.72
N GLU A 35 37.94 24.16 5.51
CA GLU A 35 37.94 24.76 4.17
C GLU A 35 38.86 24.00 3.21
N GLY A 36 40.05 23.58 3.67
CA GLY A 36 40.96 22.75 2.90
C GLY A 36 40.37 21.39 2.52
N VAL A 37 39.59 20.78 3.41
CA VAL A 37 38.83 19.55 3.12
C VAL A 37 37.77 19.80 2.05
N ILE A 38 37.02 20.91 2.13
CA ILE A 38 36.01 21.27 1.12
C ILE A 38 36.67 21.53 -0.24
N ASP A 39 37.82 22.22 -0.28
CA ASP A 39 38.50 22.54 -1.53
C ASP A 39 39.11 21.31 -2.23
N ALA A 40 39.36 20.24 -1.47
CA ALA A 40 39.86 18.99 -2.03
C ALA A 40 38.86 18.30 -2.98
N THR A 41 37.57 18.66 -2.94
CA THR A 41 36.54 18.18 -3.89
C THR A 41 36.84 18.52 -5.35
N LYS A 42 37.71 19.50 -5.60
CA LYS A 42 38.08 19.96 -6.96
C LYS A 42 39.41 19.39 -7.46
N THR A 43 39.95 18.40 -6.76
CA THR A 43 41.30 17.87 -7.01
C THR A 43 41.24 16.45 -7.56
N SER A 44 42.12 15.54 -7.13
CA SER A 44 42.21 14.19 -7.67
C SER A 44 41.07 13.27 -7.22
N LEU A 45 40.85 12.16 -7.92
CA LEU A 45 39.80 11.17 -7.59
C LEU A 45 39.90 10.68 -6.13
N LYS A 46 41.11 10.33 -5.68
CA LYS A 46 41.32 9.89 -4.30
C LYS A 46 41.05 10.99 -3.28
N ALA A 47 41.43 12.23 -3.60
CA ALA A 47 41.15 13.37 -2.74
C ALA A 47 39.64 13.66 -2.68
N LYS A 48 38.91 13.55 -3.79
CA LYS A 48 37.43 13.63 -3.82
C LYS A 48 36.78 12.56 -2.94
N GLN A 49 37.21 11.29 -3.05
CA GLN A 49 36.70 10.20 -2.21
C GLN A 49 36.98 10.41 -0.72
N LEU A 50 38.13 10.98 -0.36
CA LEU A 50 38.45 11.29 1.03
C LEU A 50 37.67 12.52 1.52
N ALA A 51 37.53 13.55 0.69
CA ALA A 51 36.71 14.73 1.00
C ALA A 51 35.23 14.33 1.25
N ALA A 52 34.65 13.45 0.43
CA ALA A 52 33.33 12.88 0.62
C ALA A 52 33.13 12.19 1.99
N GLN A 53 34.20 11.72 2.63
CA GLN A 53 34.13 11.15 3.98
C GLN A 53 34.25 12.20 5.08
N LEU A 54 35.15 13.17 4.88
CA LEU A 54 35.52 14.15 5.90
C LEU A 54 34.54 15.31 6.00
N ILE A 55 34.02 15.81 4.87
CA ILE A 55 33.05 16.92 4.83
C ILE A 55 31.87 16.64 5.77
N PRO A 56 31.08 15.57 5.57
CA PRO A 56 29.87 15.38 6.37
C PRO A 56 30.19 14.99 7.84
N ARG A 57 31.38 14.45 8.10
CA ARG A 57 31.83 14.09 9.46
C ARG A 57 32.04 15.31 10.37
N PHE A 58 32.52 16.41 9.82
CA PHE A 58 32.84 17.61 10.61
C PHE A 58 31.85 18.76 10.41
N PHE A 59 30.89 18.60 9.50
CA PHE A 59 29.91 19.60 9.11
C PHE A 59 29.30 20.40 10.27
N LYS A 60 28.80 19.72 11.31
CA LYS A 60 28.11 20.37 12.44
C LYS A 60 28.94 21.40 13.21
N PHE A 61 30.27 21.32 13.14
CA PHE A 61 31.17 22.21 13.87
C PHE A 61 31.39 23.54 13.14
N PHE A 62 30.93 23.67 11.89
CA PHE A 62 31.21 24.81 11.02
C PHE A 62 29.94 25.37 10.36
N PRO A 63 28.96 25.88 11.14
CA PRO A 63 27.69 26.38 10.60
C PRO A 63 27.86 27.51 9.57
N ASN A 64 28.91 28.32 9.68
CA ASN A 64 29.23 29.39 8.72
C ASN A 64 29.64 28.87 7.35
N LEU A 65 30.04 27.59 7.25
CA LEU A 65 30.46 26.95 6.00
C LEU A 65 29.43 25.96 5.48
N SER A 66 28.24 25.85 6.09
CA SER A 66 27.24 24.81 5.75
C SER A 66 26.84 24.83 4.28
N SER A 67 26.54 26.01 3.73
CA SER A 67 26.15 26.13 2.31
C SER A 67 27.27 25.69 1.37
N ARG A 68 28.51 26.14 1.64
CA ARG A 68 29.69 25.77 0.84
C ARG A 68 29.96 24.26 0.93
N ALA A 69 29.87 23.68 2.13
CA ALA A 69 30.10 22.26 2.35
C ALA A 69 29.04 21.38 1.67
N LEU A 70 27.75 21.75 1.76
CA LEU A 70 26.67 21.00 1.12
C LEU A 70 26.78 21.06 -0.40
N ASN A 71 26.98 22.24 -0.98
CA ASN A 71 27.12 22.37 -2.43
C ASN A 71 28.32 21.57 -2.95
N ALA A 72 29.49 21.71 -2.30
CA ALA A 72 30.66 20.93 -2.68
C ALA A 72 30.45 19.41 -2.53
N HIS A 73 29.64 18.97 -1.55
CA HIS A 73 29.33 17.54 -1.39
C HIS A 73 28.30 17.05 -2.42
N PHE A 74 27.35 17.89 -2.83
CA PHE A 74 26.40 17.56 -3.89
C PHE A 74 27.07 17.47 -5.25
N ASP A 75 28.05 18.34 -5.53
CA ASP A 75 28.90 18.22 -6.73
C ASP A 75 29.54 16.82 -6.82
N LEU A 76 29.95 16.22 -5.68
CA LEU A 76 30.54 14.87 -5.65
C LEU A 76 29.54 13.75 -5.97
N ILE A 77 28.24 13.97 -5.77
CA ILE A 77 27.18 13.01 -6.08
C ILE A 77 26.96 12.96 -7.60
N GLU A 78 27.28 14.04 -8.32
CA GLU A 78 27.10 14.15 -9.77
C GLU A 78 28.40 13.84 -10.55
N GLU A 79 29.46 13.38 -9.87
CA GLU A 79 30.75 13.07 -10.50
C GLU A 79 30.68 11.86 -11.45
N GLU A 80 31.50 11.87 -12.51
CA GLU A 80 31.55 10.76 -13.48
C GLU A 80 32.06 9.45 -12.85
N ASP A 81 32.98 9.55 -11.87
CA ASP A 81 33.57 8.39 -11.21
C ASP A 81 32.62 7.76 -10.20
N LEU A 82 32.25 6.50 -10.44
CA LEU A 82 31.33 5.74 -9.59
C LEU A 82 31.79 5.65 -8.14
N ALA A 83 33.09 5.51 -7.88
CA ALA A 83 33.60 5.36 -6.53
C ALA A 83 33.52 6.67 -5.73
N VAL A 84 33.69 7.83 -6.39
CA VAL A 84 33.40 9.14 -5.79
C VAL A 84 31.92 9.29 -5.44
N ARG A 85 31.01 9.03 -6.38
CA ARG A 85 29.55 9.13 -6.14
C ARG A 85 29.10 8.23 -4.99
N VAL A 86 29.48 6.95 -5.01
CA VAL A 86 29.15 5.98 -3.96
C VAL A 86 29.64 6.45 -2.59
N GLN A 87 30.84 7.05 -2.53
CA GLN A 87 31.39 7.55 -1.27
C GLN A 87 30.67 8.81 -0.78
N ALA A 88 30.27 9.70 -1.68
CA ALA A 88 29.46 10.87 -1.37
C ALA A 88 28.08 10.46 -0.83
N ILE A 89 27.42 9.50 -1.48
CA ILE A 89 26.12 8.96 -1.06
C ILE A 89 26.18 8.35 0.34
N ARG A 90 27.22 7.55 0.64
CA ARG A 90 27.43 6.98 1.98
C ARG A 90 27.64 8.04 3.06
N GLY A 91 28.15 9.21 2.69
CA GLY A 91 28.36 10.35 3.58
C GLY A 91 27.08 11.11 3.92
N LEU A 92 26.05 11.07 3.05
CA LEU A 92 24.82 11.86 3.21
C LEU A 92 24.15 11.74 4.59
N PRO A 93 23.99 10.54 5.19
CA PRO A 93 23.33 10.42 6.49
C PRO A 93 24.07 11.09 7.64
N LEU A 94 25.37 11.42 7.49
CA LEU A 94 26.14 12.08 8.53
C LEU A 94 25.78 13.57 8.65
N PHE A 95 25.27 14.21 7.58
CA PHE A 95 24.71 15.56 7.65
C PHE A 95 23.43 15.63 8.48
N CYS A 96 22.76 14.51 8.75
CA CYS A 96 21.51 14.51 9.51
C CYS A 96 21.73 14.27 11.01
N LYS A 97 22.87 13.72 11.41
CA LYS A 97 23.10 13.19 12.76
C LYS A 97 22.93 14.22 13.88
N ASP A 98 23.33 15.45 13.63
CA ASP A 98 23.29 16.55 14.61
C ASP A 98 22.66 17.84 14.04
N THR A 99 22.21 17.82 12.78
CA THR A 99 21.66 18.97 12.05
C THR A 99 20.39 18.53 11.31
N LYS A 100 19.29 18.50 12.06
CA LYS A 100 18.00 17.91 11.66
C LYS A 100 17.30 18.68 10.55
N GLU A 101 17.57 19.98 10.45
CA GLU A 101 17.02 20.85 9.41
C GLU A 101 17.38 20.40 7.98
N TYR A 102 18.38 19.52 7.83
CA TYR A 102 18.77 18.95 6.54
C TYR A 102 18.12 17.60 6.24
N ILE A 103 17.39 16.96 7.18
CA ILE A 103 16.79 15.64 6.98
C ILE A 103 15.91 15.64 5.73
N SER A 104 14.96 16.57 5.61
CA SER A 104 14.07 16.61 4.45
C SER A 104 14.83 16.77 3.14
N LYS A 105 15.88 17.60 3.10
CA LYS A 105 16.67 17.83 1.87
C LYS A 105 17.51 16.61 1.50
N ILE A 106 18.12 15.96 2.48
CA ILE A 106 18.97 14.79 2.26
C ILE A 106 18.13 13.59 1.83
N VAL A 107 16.94 13.39 2.41
CA VAL A 107 16.03 12.32 1.99
C VAL A 107 15.47 12.57 0.59
N ASP A 108 15.17 13.81 0.23
CA ASP A 108 14.72 14.18 -1.12
C ASP A 108 15.78 13.80 -2.18
N ILE A 109 17.04 14.19 -1.95
CA ILE A 109 18.16 13.82 -2.83
C ILE A 109 18.32 12.29 -2.91
N LEU A 110 18.31 11.61 -1.75
CA LEU A 110 18.41 10.15 -1.73
C LEU A 110 17.23 9.45 -2.43
N GLY A 111 16.03 10.02 -2.37
CA GLY A 111 14.84 9.53 -3.06
C GLY A 111 15.01 9.58 -4.57
N GLN A 112 15.52 10.70 -5.09
CA GLN A 112 15.85 10.85 -6.51
C GLN A 112 16.93 9.84 -6.96
N LEU A 113 17.96 9.63 -6.14
CA LEU A 113 19.06 8.69 -6.42
C LEU A 113 18.67 7.21 -6.39
N LEU A 114 17.44 6.85 -5.97
CA LEU A 114 16.94 5.47 -6.10
C LEU A 114 16.85 5.01 -7.57
N THR A 115 16.84 5.96 -8.51
CA THR A 115 16.82 5.72 -9.95
C THR A 115 18.18 5.39 -10.55
N ALA A 116 19.26 5.42 -9.76
CA ALA A 116 20.61 5.16 -10.27
C ALA A 116 20.72 3.80 -11.00
N ASP A 117 21.35 3.79 -12.17
CA ASP A 117 21.48 2.59 -12.99
C ASP A 117 22.35 1.52 -12.30
N GLU A 118 23.47 1.98 -11.72
CA GLU A 118 24.49 1.13 -11.11
C GLU A 118 24.01 0.49 -9.81
N ILE A 119 24.13 -0.84 -9.72
CA ILE A 119 23.64 -1.61 -8.56
C ILE A 119 24.37 -1.20 -7.28
N VAL A 120 25.68 -0.94 -7.35
CA VAL A 120 26.50 -0.56 -6.21
C VAL A 120 26.08 0.81 -5.66
N GLU A 121 25.69 1.71 -6.55
CA GLU A 121 25.17 3.04 -6.22
C GLU A 121 23.81 2.93 -5.53
N ARG A 122 22.88 2.14 -6.09
CA ARG A 122 21.58 1.87 -5.46
C ARG A 122 21.69 1.22 -4.09
N ASP A 123 22.61 0.28 -3.89
CA ASP A 123 22.84 -0.33 -2.56
C ASP A 123 23.36 0.72 -1.55
N ALA A 124 24.21 1.64 -1.99
CA ALA A 124 24.65 2.76 -1.16
C ALA A 124 23.49 3.68 -0.79
N VAL A 125 22.61 4.01 -1.75
CA VAL A 125 21.40 4.82 -1.52
C VAL A 125 20.46 4.14 -0.53
N HIS A 126 20.17 2.84 -0.70
CA HIS A 126 19.33 2.08 0.23
C HIS A 126 19.87 2.10 1.65
N LYS A 127 21.19 1.90 1.83
CA LYS A 127 21.85 1.95 3.15
C LYS A 127 21.80 3.36 3.74
N ALA A 128 22.00 4.38 2.92
CA ALA A 128 21.94 5.77 3.34
C ALA A 128 20.53 6.16 3.81
N LEU A 129 19.48 5.88 3.02
CA LEU A 129 18.09 6.11 3.39
C LEU A 129 17.74 5.41 4.70
N MET A 130 18.06 4.11 4.81
CA MET A 130 17.81 3.36 6.05
C MET A 130 18.55 3.92 7.26
N SER A 131 19.75 4.48 7.07
CA SER A 131 20.47 5.17 8.14
C SER A 131 19.74 6.45 8.57
N VAL A 132 19.30 7.29 7.63
CA VAL A 132 18.57 8.53 7.97
C VAL A 132 17.25 8.22 8.66
N LEU A 133 16.47 7.27 8.13
CA LEU A 133 15.20 6.83 8.74
C LEU A 133 15.39 6.37 10.19
N ARG A 134 16.44 5.59 10.48
CA ARG A 134 16.73 5.13 11.85
C ARG A 134 17.22 6.24 12.78
N GLN A 135 17.90 7.26 12.25
CA GLN A 135 18.32 8.42 13.04
C GLN A 135 17.11 9.25 13.45
N ASP A 136 16.19 9.50 12.51
CA ASP A 136 14.97 10.27 12.75
C ASP A 136 14.11 9.65 13.87
N VAL A 137 14.02 8.31 13.89
CA VAL A 137 13.26 7.56 14.91
C VAL A 137 13.83 7.70 16.32
N LYS A 138 15.15 7.68 16.48
CA LYS A 138 15.80 7.75 17.80
C LYS A 138 15.59 9.09 18.50
N ASP A 139 15.33 10.12 17.71
CA ASP A 139 15.38 11.50 18.13
C ASP A 139 13.99 12.10 18.46
N CYS A 140 12.93 11.30 18.28
CA CYS A 140 11.64 11.25 18.99
C CYS A 140 11.01 12.54 19.56
N LEU A 141 11.15 13.70 18.92
CA LEU A 141 10.44 14.92 19.37
C LEU A 141 9.95 15.85 18.26
N VAL A 142 10.35 15.66 17.00
CA VAL A 142 9.90 16.51 15.90
C VAL A 142 9.68 15.59 14.72
N ASN A 143 8.43 15.49 14.28
CA ASN A 143 7.90 15.04 13.00
C ASN A 143 8.79 14.09 12.20
N ALA A 144 8.26 12.94 11.76
CA ALA A 144 8.94 12.05 10.83
C ALA A 144 9.10 12.69 9.44
N GLU A 145 9.99 13.68 9.37
CA GLU A 145 10.34 14.47 8.21
C GLU A 145 10.98 13.58 7.17
N SER A 146 11.71 12.55 7.59
CA SER A 146 12.30 11.58 6.67
C SER A 146 11.22 10.80 5.90
N LEU A 147 10.24 10.21 6.58
CA LEU A 147 9.12 9.53 5.91
C LEU A 147 8.27 10.51 5.11
N THR A 148 8.04 11.71 5.64
CA THR A 148 7.27 12.75 4.92
C THR A 148 7.95 13.13 3.62
N ALA A 149 9.27 13.38 3.64
CA ALA A 149 10.06 13.71 2.48
C ALA A 149 10.06 12.55 1.46
N LEU A 150 10.23 11.31 1.93
CA LEU A 150 10.19 10.15 1.04
C LEU A 150 8.82 10.00 0.35
N PHE A 151 7.72 10.17 1.08
CA PHE A 151 6.37 10.09 0.52
C PHE A 151 6.04 11.25 -0.42
N LYS A 152 6.72 12.41 -0.36
CA LYS A 152 6.51 13.52 -1.31
C LYS A 152 6.74 13.07 -2.75
N HIS A 153 7.72 12.21 -3.01
CA HIS A 153 7.96 11.64 -4.34
C HIS A 153 6.83 10.73 -4.85
N ILE A 154 5.87 10.38 -3.99
CA ILE A 154 4.70 9.58 -4.38
C ILE A 154 3.56 10.51 -4.78
N TRP A 155 3.21 11.49 -3.95
CA TRP A 155 2.00 12.31 -4.15
C TRP A 155 2.24 13.69 -4.80
N ASN A 156 3.48 14.17 -4.86
CA ASN A 156 3.83 15.44 -5.50
C ASN A 156 4.53 15.15 -6.84
N VAL A 157 3.74 15.01 -7.90
CA VAL A 157 4.20 14.82 -9.28
C VAL A 157 4.22 16.19 -9.95
N GLU A 158 5.40 16.81 -10.06
CA GLU A 158 5.59 18.11 -10.72
C GLU A 158 5.90 17.91 -12.22
N GLU A 159 6.62 16.85 -12.60
CA GLU A 159 6.93 16.46 -13.98
C GLU A 159 6.68 14.95 -14.24
N PRO A 160 5.62 14.58 -14.98
CA PRO A 160 5.12 13.20 -15.06
C PRO A 160 6.16 12.12 -15.42
N SER A 161 7.02 12.36 -16.42
CA SER A 161 7.85 11.28 -16.98
C SER A 161 9.06 10.87 -16.13
N GLN A 162 9.70 11.79 -15.42
CA GLN A 162 10.79 11.48 -14.49
C GLN A 162 10.23 11.07 -13.13
N ASP A 163 9.15 11.73 -12.71
CA ASP A 163 8.49 11.45 -11.44
C ASP A 163 7.87 10.05 -11.39
N ASP A 164 7.35 9.51 -12.50
CA ASP A 164 6.84 8.12 -12.53
C ASP A 164 7.93 7.09 -12.23
N THR A 165 9.14 7.30 -12.74
CA THR A 165 10.28 6.40 -12.47
C THR A 165 10.74 6.53 -11.02
N ILE A 166 10.84 7.76 -10.50
CA ILE A 166 11.21 8.00 -9.11
C ILE A 166 10.15 7.39 -8.18
N ARG A 167 8.87 7.62 -8.46
CA ARG A 167 7.73 7.09 -7.72
C ARG A 167 7.78 5.56 -7.64
N ASP A 168 7.97 4.87 -8.76
CA ASP A 168 8.11 3.41 -8.78
C ASP A 168 9.24 2.92 -7.87
N LYS A 169 10.42 3.55 -7.94
CA LYS A 169 11.56 3.16 -7.10
C LYS A 169 11.35 3.46 -5.63
N VAL A 170 10.71 4.58 -5.29
CA VAL A 170 10.35 4.94 -3.92
C VAL A 170 9.32 3.95 -3.36
N LEU A 171 8.29 3.60 -4.12
CA LEU A 171 7.28 2.60 -3.71
C LEU A 171 7.91 1.23 -3.49
N CYS A 172 8.80 0.79 -4.40
CA CYS A 172 9.56 -0.44 -4.24
C CYS A 172 10.42 -0.42 -2.96
N PHE A 173 11.12 0.69 -2.70
CA PHE A 173 11.93 0.85 -1.49
C PHE A 173 11.06 0.79 -0.22
N ILE A 174 9.93 1.49 -0.20
CA ILE A 174 9.00 1.48 0.93
C ILE A 174 8.48 0.07 1.19
N ARG A 175 8.01 -0.63 0.14
CA ARG A 175 7.52 -2.00 0.20
C ARG A 175 8.56 -2.97 0.74
N ASP A 176 9.79 -2.90 0.25
CA ASP A 176 10.80 -3.93 0.48
C ASP A 176 11.69 -3.65 1.70
N LYS A 177 11.79 -2.40 2.14
CA LYS A 177 12.70 -1.97 3.22
C LYS A 177 11.98 -1.35 4.41
N VAL A 178 11.01 -0.48 4.17
CA VAL A 178 10.34 0.27 5.26
C VAL A 178 9.25 -0.59 5.90
N PHE A 179 8.33 -1.13 5.11
CA PHE A 179 7.18 -1.89 5.60
C PHE A 179 7.56 -3.14 6.43
N PRO A 180 8.57 -3.94 6.05
CA PRO A 180 9.00 -5.09 6.84
C PRO A 180 9.61 -4.70 8.19
N LEU A 181 10.16 -3.48 8.30
CA LEU A 181 10.82 -2.96 9.49
C LEU A 181 9.93 -2.01 10.31
N LYS A 182 8.60 -1.99 10.08
CA LYS A 182 7.66 -1.10 10.78
C LYS A 182 7.79 -1.10 12.30
N ALA A 183 8.05 -2.24 12.94
CA ALA A 183 8.16 -2.33 14.40
C ALA A 183 9.41 -1.64 14.96
N GLU A 184 10.45 -1.51 14.12
CA GLU A 184 11.68 -0.77 14.39
C GLU A 184 11.50 0.71 14.07
N LEU A 185 10.91 1.03 12.91
CA LEU A 185 10.88 2.37 12.34
C LEU A 185 9.69 3.23 12.77
N LEU A 186 8.56 2.64 13.15
CA LEU A 186 7.37 3.40 13.57
C LEU A 186 7.36 3.49 15.10
N ARG A 187 8.18 4.40 15.64
CA ARG A 187 8.26 4.69 17.08
C ARG A 187 8.23 6.20 17.34
N PRO A 188 7.42 6.69 18.30
CA PRO A 188 6.47 5.94 19.13
C PRO A 188 5.31 5.39 18.29
N GLN A 189 4.78 4.23 18.68
CA GLN A 189 4.04 3.36 17.75
C GLN A 189 2.73 4.00 17.24
N GLU A 190 1.88 4.51 18.13
CA GLU A 190 0.56 5.00 17.74
C GLU A 190 0.65 6.27 16.87
N GLU A 191 1.50 7.23 17.26
CA GLU A 191 1.71 8.48 16.54
C GLU A 191 2.31 8.24 15.16
N MET A 192 3.29 7.33 15.06
CA MET A 192 3.95 7.01 13.80
C MET A 192 3.08 6.17 12.87
N GLU A 193 2.31 5.23 13.41
CA GLU A 193 1.29 4.50 12.64
C GLU A 193 0.20 5.45 12.14
N ARG A 194 -0.17 6.47 12.92
CA ARG A 194 -1.09 7.52 12.45
C ARG A 194 -0.48 8.38 11.35
N HIS A 195 0.76 8.82 11.53
CA HIS A 195 1.46 9.64 10.55
C HIS A 195 1.60 8.94 9.20
N ILE A 196 2.05 7.67 9.19
CA ILE A 196 2.18 6.91 7.93
C ILE A 196 0.80 6.64 7.29
N THR A 197 -0.25 6.47 8.09
CA THR A 197 -1.62 6.36 7.58
C THR A 197 -2.05 7.63 6.85
N ASP A 198 -1.75 8.81 7.40
CA ASP A 198 -2.08 10.08 6.77
C ASP A 198 -1.24 10.33 5.51
N LEU A 199 0.03 9.90 5.47
CA LEU A 199 0.85 9.92 4.26
C LEU A 199 0.33 8.98 3.17
N ILE A 200 -0.09 7.77 3.54
CA ILE A 200 -0.71 6.82 2.61
C ILE A 200 -1.97 7.42 2.01
N LYS A 201 -2.87 7.98 2.83
CA LYS A 201 -4.11 8.64 2.34
C LYS A 201 -3.84 9.74 1.32
N LYS A 202 -2.81 10.58 1.55
CA LYS A 202 -2.40 11.61 0.58
C LYS A 202 -1.93 11.01 -0.73
N SER A 203 -1.33 9.83 -0.67
CA SER A 203 -0.82 9.10 -1.84
C SER A 203 -1.90 8.39 -2.63
N LEU A 204 -3.13 8.28 -2.11
CA LEU A 204 -4.24 7.57 -2.77
C LEU A 204 -4.91 8.33 -3.92
N GLY A 205 -4.56 9.60 -4.15
CA GLY A 205 -5.23 10.42 -5.18
C GLY A 205 -5.09 9.86 -6.61
N ASP A 206 -3.91 9.31 -6.93
CA ASP A 206 -3.61 8.68 -8.21
C ASP A 206 -2.81 7.40 -7.94
N VAL A 207 -3.52 6.27 -7.80
CA VAL A 207 -2.91 4.96 -7.48
C VAL A 207 -3.41 3.88 -8.41
N THR A 208 -2.51 3.00 -8.82
CA THR A 208 -2.85 1.76 -9.50
C THR A 208 -3.46 0.75 -8.52
N GLY A 209 -4.17 -0.26 -9.05
CA GLY A 209 -4.71 -1.33 -8.20
C GLY A 209 -3.64 -2.08 -7.39
N ALA A 210 -2.45 -2.25 -7.94
CA ALA A 210 -1.31 -2.90 -7.27
C ALA A 210 -0.74 -2.04 -6.13
N GLU A 211 -0.56 -0.73 -6.35
CA GLU A 211 -0.12 0.21 -5.32
C GLU A 211 -1.14 0.31 -4.18
N PHE A 212 -2.43 0.38 -4.52
CA PHE A 212 -3.50 0.41 -3.53
C PHE A 212 -3.49 -0.84 -2.64
N ARG A 213 -3.39 -2.03 -3.26
CA ARG A 213 -3.29 -3.30 -2.53
C ARG A 213 -2.09 -3.31 -1.58
N MET A 214 -0.92 -2.88 -2.07
CA MET A 214 0.30 -2.78 -1.26
C MET A 214 0.10 -1.86 -0.04
N PHE A 215 -0.48 -0.68 -0.21
CA PHE A 215 -0.75 0.23 0.90
C PHE A 215 -1.72 -0.36 1.91
N MET A 216 -2.77 -1.00 1.45
CA MET A 216 -3.80 -1.53 2.31
C MET A 216 -3.36 -2.78 3.08
N ASP A 217 -2.57 -3.67 2.47
CA ASP A 217 -1.91 -4.77 3.17
C ASP A 217 -1.01 -4.24 4.28
N PHE A 218 -0.32 -3.13 4.04
CA PHE A 218 0.49 -2.48 5.05
C PHE A 218 -0.36 -1.87 6.18
N LEU A 219 -1.42 -1.12 5.86
CA LEU A 219 -2.33 -0.53 6.85
C LEU A 219 -2.93 -1.59 7.77
N LYS A 220 -3.39 -2.73 7.22
CA LYS A 220 -3.90 -3.86 8.01
C LYS A 220 -2.87 -4.46 8.96
N SER A 221 -1.59 -4.31 8.65
CA SER A 221 -0.50 -4.81 9.49
C SER A 221 -0.16 -3.89 10.67
N LEU A 222 -0.72 -2.68 10.71
CA LEU A 222 -0.52 -1.72 11.79
C LEU A 222 -1.40 -2.04 13.00
N SER A 223 -0.89 -1.79 14.20
CA SER A 223 -1.63 -2.06 15.44
C SER A 223 -2.89 -1.20 15.59
N ILE A 224 -2.87 0.05 15.08
CA ILE A 224 -4.05 0.95 15.10
C ILE A 224 -5.23 0.42 14.28
N PHE A 225 -5.02 -0.57 13.40
CA PHE A 225 -6.05 -1.27 12.62
C PHE A 225 -6.17 -2.76 12.99
N GLY A 226 -5.47 -3.21 14.04
CA GLY A 226 -5.49 -4.60 14.47
C GLY A 226 -6.80 -5.02 15.14
N GLU A 227 -6.90 -6.29 15.55
CA GLU A 227 -8.13 -6.88 16.14
C GLU A 227 -8.66 -6.15 17.38
N LYS A 228 -7.78 -5.46 18.11
CA LYS A 228 -8.11 -4.70 19.33
C LYS A 228 -8.37 -3.22 19.08
N ALA A 229 -8.33 -2.79 17.81
CA ALA A 229 -8.53 -1.39 17.46
C ALA A 229 -9.97 -0.94 17.77
N PRO A 230 -10.16 0.35 18.12
CA PRO A 230 -11.50 0.92 18.26
C PRO A 230 -12.31 0.77 16.96
N PRO A 231 -13.63 0.55 17.03
CA PRO A 231 -14.49 0.45 15.84
C PRO A 231 -14.35 1.63 14.87
N GLU A 232 -14.01 2.82 15.37
CA GLU A 232 -13.77 4.03 14.58
C GLU A 232 -12.59 3.88 13.61
N ARG A 233 -11.56 3.11 13.98
CA ARG A 233 -10.40 2.84 13.11
C ARG A 233 -10.76 1.90 11.97
N LEU A 234 -11.61 0.91 12.25
CA LEU A 234 -12.15 0.06 11.20
C LEU A 234 -13.02 0.87 10.23
N LYS A 235 -13.86 1.79 10.76
CA LYS A 235 -14.65 2.71 9.92
C LYS A 235 -13.75 3.61 9.05
N GLU A 236 -12.64 4.09 9.59
CA GLU A 236 -11.66 4.87 8.85
C GLU A 236 -11.05 4.07 7.68
N LEU A 237 -10.65 2.81 7.92
CA LEU A 237 -10.13 1.93 6.87
C LEU A 237 -11.20 1.63 5.81
N ILE A 238 -12.45 1.44 6.22
CA ILE A 238 -13.59 1.26 5.33
C ILE A 238 -13.81 2.52 4.48
N GLY A 239 -13.78 3.71 5.07
CA GLY A 239 -13.95 4.96 4.33
C GLY A 239 -12.86 5.19 3.26
N ILE A 240 -11.63 4.73 3.53
CA ILE A 240 -10.55 4.70 2.52
C ILE A 240 -10.92 3.77 1.35
N ILE A 241 -11.42 2.57 1.65
CA ILE A 241 -11.82 1.60 0.63
C ILE A 241 -13.01 2.11 -0.17
N GLU A 242 -14.04 2.66 0.49
CA GLU A 242 -15.21 3.23 -0.18
C GLU A 242 -14.82 4.38 -1.12
N GLY A 243 -13.93 5.28 -0.68
CA GLY A 243 -13.46 6.39 -1.51
C GLY A 243 -12.63 5.94 -2.72
N GLN A 244 -11.94 4.80 -2.64
CA GLN A 244 -11.16 4.26 -3.77
C GLN A 244 -11.96 3.32 -4.67
N ALA A 245 -12.97 2.64 -4.11
CA ALA A 245 -13.84 1.75 -4.87
C ALA A 245 -14.79 2.51 -5.79
N ASP A 246 -15.11 3.77 -5.44
CA ASP A 246 -16.05 4.64 -6.14
C ASP A 246 -17.28 3.87 -6.64
N LEU A 247 -18.00 3.23 -5.69
CA LEU A 247 -19.11 2.33 -5.99
C LEU A 247 -20.27 3.00 -6.75
N ASP A 248 -20.26 4.32 -6.84
CA ASP A 248 -21.26 5.13 -7.55
C ASP A 248 -20.86 5.39 -9.02
N ALA A 249 -19.61 5.08 -9.41
CA ALA A 249 -19.15 5.12 -10.78
C ALA A 249 -19.68 3.95 -11.62
N GLN A 250 -19.75 4.15 -12.94
CA GLN A 250 -20.10 3.06 -13.86
C GLN A 250 -18.93 2.08 -13.97
N PHE A 251 -19.21 0.79 -13.78
CA PHE A 251 -18.23 -0.26 -13.97
C PHE A 251 -17.83 -0.36 -15.45
N ASP A 252 -16.56 -0.03 -15.76
CA ASP A 252 -16.01 -0.17 -17.10
C ASP A 252 -15.18 -1.46 -17.20
N VAL A 253 -15.71 -2.39 -17.99
CA VAL A 253 -15.11 -3.70 -18.25
C VAL A 253 -13.86 -3.64 -19.13
N SER A 254 -13.62 -2.51 -19.78
CA SER A 254 -12.50 -2.29 -20.70
C SER A 254 -11.25 -1.78 -19.99
N ASP A 255 -11.41 -1.24 -18.78
CA ASP A 255 -10.34 -0.67 -17.97
C ASP A 255 -9.81 -1.70 -16.96
N ALA A 256 -8.71 -2.35 -17.31
CA ALA A 256 -8.08 -3.37 -16.45
C ALA A 256 -7.63 -2.81 -15.09
N ASP A 257 -7.18 -1.55 -15.04
CA ASP A 257 -6.73 -0.92 -13.79
C ASP A 257 -7.91 -0.59 -12.87
N HIS A 258 -9.04 -0.18 -13.44
CA HIS A 258 -10.29 -0.03 -12.69
C HIS A 258 -10.75 -1.37 -12.12
N ILE A 259 -10.73 -2.44 -12.91
CA ILE A 259 -11.08 -3.80 -12.45
C ILE A 259 -10.16 -4.26 -11.32
N ASP A 260 -8.84 -4.12 -11.47
CA ASP A 260 -7.87 -4.54 -10.45
C ASP A 260 -7.99 -3.74 -9.15
N ARG A 261 -8.28 -2.44 -9.25
CA ARG A 261 -8.55 -1.56 -8.11
C ARG A 261 -9.83 -1.98 -7.40
N LEU A 262 -10.91 -2.23 -8.14
CA LEU A 262 -12.19 -2.64 -7.58
C LEU A 262 -12.10 -4.04 -6.92
N ILE A 263 -11.43 -5.00 -7.57
CA ILE A 263 -11.08 -6.30 -6.97
C ILE A 263 -10.35 -6.10 -5.65
N SER A 264 -9.29 -5.28 -5.64
CA SER A 264 -8.52 -5.01 -4.44
C SER A 264 -9.40 -4.41 -3.35
N CYS A 265 -10.16 -3.35 -3.64
CA CYS A 265 -11.08 -2.71 -2.70
C CYS A 265 -12.07 -3.71 -2.08
N LEU A 266 -12.79 -4.43 -2.94
CA LEU A 266 -13.86 -5.32 -2.52
C LEU A 266 -13.34 -6.49 -1.70
N PHE A 267 -12.21 -7.09 -2.10
CA PHE A 267 -11.59 -8.18 -1.37
C PHE A 267 -11.10 -7.78 0.02
N MET A 268 -10.82 -6.50 0.22
CA MET A 268 -10.44 -5.97 1.51
C MET A 268 -11.64 -5.63 2.39
N ALA A 269 -12.75 -5.19 1.80
CA ALA A 269 -13.99 -4.91 2.52
C ALA A 269 -14.76 -6.18 2.91
N ILE A 270 -14.73 -7.22 2.07
CA ILE A 270 -15.50 -8.46 2.23
C ILE A 270 -15.25 -9.16 3.58
N PRO A 271 -14.00 -9.39 4.06
CA PRO A 271 -13.75 -10.07 5.32
C PRO A 271 -14.34 -9.35 6.53
N PHE A 272 -14.52 -8.04 6.44
CA PHE A 272 -15.06 -7.25 7.54
C PHE A 272 -16.59 -7.18 7.47
N PHE A 273 -17.20 -7.04 6.29
CA PHE A 273 -18.66 -6.95 6.11
C PHE A 273 -19.39 -6.07 7.17
N VAL A 274 -18.68 -5.06 7.70
CA VAL A 274 -19.15 -4.05 8.68
C VAL A 274 -19.59 -2.76 7.97
N LEU A 275 -19.84 -2.84 6.66
CA LEU A 275 -20.41 -1.71 5.92
C LEU A 275 -21.80 -1.37 6.49
N PRO A 276 -22.21 -0.09 6.46
CA PRO A 276 -23.58 0.30 6.76
C PRO A 276 -24.58 -0.54 5.95
N GLU A 277 -25.75 -0.86 6.53
CA GLU A 277 -26.73 -1.76 5.89
C GLU A 277 -27.10 -1.29 4.47
N GLU A 278 -27.13 0.03 4.27
CA GLU A 278 -27.44 0.70 3.01
C GLU A 278 -26.41 0.40 1.91
N ARG A 279 -25.12 0.24 2.24
CA ARG A 279 -24.03 0.00 1.26
C ARG A 279 -23.70 -1.48 1.06
N LYS A 280 -24.22 -2.37 1.90
CA LYS A 280 -23.99 -3.82 1.77
C LYS A 280 -24.48 -4.37 0.44
N LEU A 281 -25.61 -3.87 -0.07
CA LEU A 281 -26.13 -4.32 -1.36
C LEU A 281 -25.20 -3.90 -2.51
N ASP A 282 -24.76 -2.64 -2.51
CA ASP A 282 -23.88 -2.10 -3.55
C ASP A 282 -22.55 -2.86 -3.59
N LEU A 283 -21.99 -3.17 -2.42
CA LEU A 283 -20.82 -4.04 -2.32
C LEU A 283 -21.07 -5.41 -2.96
N LEU A 284 -22.17 -6.08 -2.59
CA LEU A 284 -22.46 -7.42 -3.10
C LEU A 284 -22.68 -7.43 -4.62
N LYS A 285 -23.33 -6.40 -5.16
CA LYS A 285 -23.48 -6.21 -6.61
C LYS A 285 -22.11 -6.01 -7.28
N ALA A 286 -21.29 -5.12 -6.75
CA ALA A 286 -19.95 -4.88 -7.28
C ALA A 286 -19.10 -6.17 -7.25
N VAL A 287 -19.17 -6.96 -6.16
CA VAL A 287 -18.49 -8.27 -6.05
C VAL A 287 -19.00 -9.25 -7.11
N ALA A 288 -20.32 -9.29 -7.35
CA ALA A 288 -20.89 -10.12 -8.40
C ALA A 288 -20.38 -9.68 -9.78
N GLU A 289 -20.35 -8.38 -10.06
CA GLU A 289 -19.88 -7.80 -11.33
C GLU A 289 -18.39 -8.08 -11.60
N ILE A 290 -17.52 -7.98 -10.58
CA ILE A 290 -16.08 -8.27 -10.75
C ILE A 290 -15.75 -9.78 -10.77
N SER A 291 -16.63 -10.62 -10.21
CA SER A 291 -16.34 -12.05 -10.02
C SER A 291 -15.91 -12.79 -11.31
N PRO A 292 -16.42 -12.47 -12.52
CA PRO A 292 -15.97 -13.07 -13.78
C PRO A 292 -14.55 -12.65 -14.19
N TYR A 293 -14.03 -11.52 -13.72
CA TYR A 293 -12.72 -10.96 -14.11
C TYR A 293 -11.58 -11.32 -13.14
N THR A 294 -11.91 -11.84 -11.95
CA THR A 294 -10.90 -12.26 -10.94
C THR A 294 -9.94 -13.34 -11.44
N THR A 295 -8.71 -13.36 -10.92
CA THR A 295 -7.75 -14.46 -11.16
C THR A 295 -8.03 -15.68 -10.28
N PRO A 296 -7.39 -16.85 -10.53
CA PRO A 296 -7.47 -17.99 -9.62
C PRO A 296 -6.88 -17.70 -8.22
N GLN A 297 -5.88 -16.83 -8.12
CA GLN A 297 -5.30 -16.44 -6.83
C GLN A 297 -6.29 -15.59 -6.04
N ASP A 298 -6.86 -14.60 -6.69
CA ASP A 298 -7.93 -13.74 -6.17
C ASP A 298 -9.10 -14.58 -5.64
N SER A 299 -9.56 -15.52 -6.46
CA SER A 299 -10.66 -16.42 -6.12
C SER A 299 -10.38 -17.23 -4.84
N ARG A 300 -9.17 -17.75 -4.67
CA ARG A 300 -8.77 -18.49 -3.46
C ARG A 300 -8.83 -17.65 -2.20
N GLN A 301 -8.51 -16.36 -2.28
CA GLN A 301 -8.48 -15.48 -1.11
C GLN A 301 -9.89 -15.10 -0.64
N VAL A 302 -10.85 -14.99 -1.56
CA VAL A 302 -12.19 -14.45 -1.26
C VAL A 302 -13.28 -15.48 -1.06
N LEU A 303 -13.10 -16.68 -1.63
CA LEU A 303 -14.02 -17.79 -1.44
C LEU A 303 -14.40 -18.06 0.04
N PRO A 304 -13.48 -18.07 1.02
CA PRO A 304 -13.86 -18.30 2.42
C PRO A 304 -14.90 -17.31 2.95
N SER A 305 -14.71 -16.02 2.67
CA SER A 305 -15.61 -14.96 3.12
C SER A 305 -16.95 -14.99 2.38
N VAL A 306 -16.95 -15.25 1.08
CA VAL A 306 -18.19 -15.42 0.29
C VAL A 306 -18.99 -16.61 0.80
N VAL A 307 -18.34 -17.75 1.08
CA VAL A 307 -19.01 -18.93 1.66
C VAL A 307 -19.55 -18.64 3.06
N GLN A 308 -18.83 -17.88 3.88
CA GLN A 308 -19.30 -17.48 5.20
C GLN A 308 -20.56 -16.60 5.11
N LEU A 309 -20.59 -15.62 4.19
CA LEU A 309 -21.75 -14.78 3.94
C LEU A 309 -22.93 -15.59 3.37
N LEU A 310 -22.67 -16.50 2.43
CA LEU A 310 -23.66 -17.45 1.95
C LEU A 310 -24.26 -18.26 3.10
N LYS A 311 -23.46 -18.78 4.03
CA LYS A 311 -23.96 -19.49 5.21
C LYS A 311 -24.76 -18.59 6.16
N LYS A 312 -24.48 -17.29 6.20
CA LYS A 312 -25.25 -16.31 6.98
C LYS A 312 -26.63 -16.05 6.36
N TYR A 313 -26.68 -15.84 5.04
CA TYR A 313 -27.92 -15.46 4.34
C TYR A 313 -28.73 -16.64 3.78
N MET A 314 -28.16 -17.85 3.76
CA MET A 314 -28.86 -19.11 3.44
C MET A 314 -29.03 -19.97 4.70
N PRO A 315 -30.06 -19.73 5.53
CA PRO A 315 -30.25 -20.47 6.77
C PRO A 315 -30.64 -21.94 6.50
N ARG A 316 -30.27 -22.85 7.42
CA ARG A 316 -30.65 -24.28 7.33
C ARG A 316 -32.14 -24.55 7.49
N ARG A 317 -32.86 -23.65 8.15
CA ARG A 317 -34.30 -23.76 8.46
C ARG A 317 -34.93 -22.38 8.38
N LYS A 318 -36.24 -22.33 8.12
CA LYS A 318 -37.02 -21.06 8.15
C LYS A 318 -36.93 -20.44 9.54
N THR A 319 -36.21 -19.33 9.67
CA THR A 319 -36.00 -18.60 10.93
C THR A 319 -37.08 -17.55 11.21
N GLY A 320 -38.11 -17.43 10.36
CA GLY A 320 -39.14 -16.40 10.49
C GLY A 320 -38.70 -15.01 10.01
N GLU A 321 -37.39 -14.79 9.84
CA GLU A 321 -36.81 -13.62 9.18
C GLU A 321 -37.00 -13.71 7.65
N GLU A 322 -37.28 -12.57 7.02
CA GLU A 322 -37.36 -12.48 5.56
C GLU A 322 -35.98 -12.74 4.94
N THR A 323 -35.92 -13.66 3.98
CA THR A 323 -34.70 -13.95 3.24
C THR A 323 -34.43 -12.83 2.25
N ASN A 324 -33.28 -12.18 2.36
CA ASN A 324 -32.85 -11.18 1.39
C ASN A 324 -32.37 -11.87 0.11
N PHE A 325 -33.30 -12.14 -0.81
CA PHE A 325 -33.02 -12.85 -2.06
C PHE A 325 -31.98 -12.12 -2.94
N THR A 326 -31.94 -10.79 -2.89
CA THR A 326 -30.97 -9.99 -3.65
C THR A 326 -29.54 -10.23 -3.17
N TYR A 327 -29.34 -10.36 -1.85
CA TYR A 327 -28.01 -10.69 -1.30
C TYR A 327 -27.60 -12.10 -1.69
N VAL A 328 -28.53 -13.05 -1.60
CA VAL A 328 -28.29 -14.45 -1.96
C VAL A 328 -27.96 -14.58 -3.45
N GLU A 329 -28.65 -13.85 -4.33
CA GLU A 329 -28.37 -13.80 -5.77
C GLU A 329 -26.94 -13.34 -6.05
N CYS A 330 -26.56 -12.17 -5.52
CA CYS A 330 -25.22 -11.61 -5.72
C CYS A 330 -24.13 -12.56 -5.20
N LEU A 331 -24.33 -13.13 -4.01
CA LEU A 331 -23.38 -14.05 -3.39
C LEU A 331 -23.28 -15.40 -4.13
N LEU A 332 -24.39 -15.96 -4.60
CA LEU A 332 -24.39 -17.21 -5.37
C LEU A 332 -23.74 -17.02 -6.74
N PHE A 333 -24.02 -15.90 -7.42
CA PHE A 333 -23.38 -15.54 -8.68
C PHE A 333 -21.86 -15.39 -8.51
N SER A 334 -21.45 -14.63 -7.48
CA SER A 334 -20.04 -14.48 -7.13
C SER A 334 -19.39 -15.82 -6.83
N PHE A 335 -20.00 -16.64 -5.97
CA PHE A 335 -19.50 -17.96 -5.62
C PHE A 335 -19.34 -18.87 -6.84
N HIS A 336 -20.29 -18.85 -7.77
CA HIS A 336 -20.24 -19.66 -8.99
C HIS A 336 -18.98 -19.37 -9.81
N HIS A 337 -18.70 -18.08 -10.09
CA HIS A 337 -17.52 -17.69 -10.86
C HIS A 337 -16.20 -17.95 -10.13
N LEU A 338 -16.14 -17.66 -8.82
CA LEU A 338 -14.93 -17.85 -8.01
C LEU A 338 -14.61 -19.35 -7.83
N ALA A 339 -15.61 -20.18 -7.54
CA ALA A 339 -15.44 -21.62 -7.33
C ALA A 339 -14.99 -22.33 -8.61
N HIS A 340 -15.46 -21.89 -9.78
CA HIS A 340 -15.02 -22.42 -11.07
C HIS A 340 -13.51 -22.21 -11.29
N LYS A 341 -12.96 -21.07 -10.85
CA LYS A 341 -11.53 -20.73 -11.01
C LYS A 341 -10.63 -21.35 -9.95
N ALA A 342 -11.17 -21.64 -8.77
CA ALA A 342 -10.43 -22.18 -7.63
C ALA A 342 -11.13 -23.42 -7.02
N PRO A 343 -11.34 -24.49 -7.80
CA PRO A 343 -12.19 -25.60 -7.40
C PRO A 343 -11.69 -26.29 -6.13
N ASN A 344 -10.37 -26.46 -5.96
CA ASN A 344 -9.79 -27.09 -4.78
C ASN A 344 -10.04 -26.30 -3.49
N ALA A 345 -10.05 -24.96 -3.56
CA ALA A 345 -10.34 -24.12 -2.41
C ALA A 345 -11.82 -24.22 -2.03
N SER A 346 -12.73 -24.14 -3.00
CA SER A 346 -14.17 -24.29 -2.76
C SER A 346 -14.57 -25.70 -2.33
N ASN A 347 -13.89 -26.75 -2.80
CA ASN A 347 -14.06 -28.12 -2.28
C ASN A 347 -13.82 -28.20 -0.77
N SER A 348 -12.77 -27.58 -0.26
CA SER A 348 -12.49 -27.59 1.18
C SER A 348 -13.53 -26.82 2.02
N LEU A 349 -14.27 -25.89 1.41
CA LEU A 349 -15.25 -25.03 2.07
C LEU A 349 -16.68 -25.60 2.02
N CYS A 350 -17.01 -26.31 0.94
CA CYS A 350 -18.36 -26.79 0.62
C CYS A 350 -18.45 -28.31 0.47
N GLY A 351 -17.33 -29.04 0.50
CA GLY A 351 -17.25 -30.50 0.56
C GLY A 351 -17.69 -31.30 -0.68
N TYR A 352 -17.96 -30.66 -1.82
CA TYR A 352 -18.31 -31.38 -3.04
C TYR A 352 -17.09 -32.09 -3.64
N LYS A 353 -17.25 -33.29 -4.19
CA LYS A 353 -16.11 -34.06 -4.72
C LYS A 353 -15.56 -33.48 -6.02
N ILE A 354 -14.23 -33.43 -6.13
CA ILE A 354 -13.51 -33.12 -7.36
C ILE A 354 -12.77 -34.40 -7.77
N VAL A 355 -12.93 -34.80 -9.03
CA VAL A 355 -12.27 -35.99 -9.57
C VAL A 355 -11.61 -35.60 -10.89
N THR A 356 -10.40 -35.04 -10.80
CA THR A 356 -9.58 -34.68 -11.97
C THR A 356 -8.39 -35.64 -12.14
N GLY A 357 -8.09 -36.46 -11.12
CA GLY A 357 -6.94 -37.36 -11.08
C GLY A 357 -5.65 -36.66 -10.65
N GLN A 358 -5.72 -35.42 -10.17
CA GLN A 358 -4.56 -34.64 -9.74
C GLN A 358 -4.29 -34.80 -8.23
N PRO A 359 -3.02 -34.71 -7.77
CA PRO A 359 -2.69 -34.75 -6.34
C PRO A 359 -3.43 -33.69 -5.50
N SER A 360 -3.82 -32.57 -6.13
CA SER A 360 -4.58 -31.49 -5.51
C SER A 360 -6.06 -31.80 -5.25
N ASP A 361 -6.57 -32.94 -5.71
CA ASP A 361 -7.98 -33.35 -5.52
C ASP A 361 -8.32 -33.73 -4.06
N ARG A 362 -7.30 -33.83 -3.19
CA ARG A 362 -7.44 -34.11 -1.74
C ARG A 362 -8.36 -35.30 -1.45
N LEU A 363 -8.30 -36.35 -2.28
CA LEU A 363 -9.20 -37.52 -2.28
C LEU A 363 -9.24 -38.32 -0.96
N GLY A 364 -8.35 -38.04 0.00
CA GLY A 364 -8.30 -38.66 1.33
C GLY A 364 -8.85 -37.80 2.47
N GLU A 365 -9.26 -36.55 2.22
CA GLU A 365 -9.85 -35.67 3.24
C GLU A 365 -11.38 -35.79 3.25
N ASP A 366 -11.98 -35.90 4.43
CA ASP A 366 -13.43 -36.02 4.59
C ASP A 366 -14.06 -34.65 4.84
N PHE A 367 -14.77 -34.14 3.83
CA PHE A 367 -15.55 -32.90 3.90
C PHE A 367 -17.06 -33.14 3.88
N SER A 368 -17.51 -34.37 4.18
CA SER A 368 -18.92 -34.77 4.05
C SER A 368 -19.86 -33.92 4.91
N GLU A 369 -19.41 -33.44 6.07
CA GLU A 369 -20.21 -32.54 6.92
C GLU A 369 -20.43 -31.17 6.26
N TYR A 370 -19.41 -30.60 5.61
CA TYR A 370 -19.55 -29.34 4.89
C TYR A 370 -20.44 -29.49 3.66
N TYR A 371 -20.34 -30.61 2.96
CA TYR A 371 -21.24 -30.94 1.85
C TYR A 371 -22.69 -31.01 2.32
N LYS A 372 -22.95 -31.77 3.38
CA LYS A 372 -24.29 -31.90 3.96
C LYS A 372 -24.83 -30.54 4.41
N ASP A 373 -24.05 -29.75 5.14
CA ASP A 373 -24.43 -28.39 5.58
C ASP A 373 -24.81 -27.50 4.40
N PHE A 374 -23.97 -27.48 3.36
CA PHE A 374 -24.17 -26.58 2.22
C PHE A 374 -25.38 -27.02 1.37
N THR A 375 -25.55 -28.32 1.13
CA THR A 375 -26.71 -28.86 0.41
C THR A 375 -28.02 -28.60 1.16
N GLU A 376 -28.07 -28.80 2.48
CA GLU A 376 -29.27 -28.51 3.29
C GLU A 376 -29.70 -27.04 3.17
N ARG A 377 -28.72 -26.12 3.16
CA ARG A 377 -28.99 -24.68 2.99
C ARG A 377 -29.49 -24.35 1.60
N LEU A 378 -28.90 -24.93 0.55
CA LEU A 378 -29.36 -24.75 -0.83
C LEU A 378 -30.79 -25.24 -1.01
N SER A 379 -31.14 -26.42 -0.49
CA SER A 379 -32.52 -26.94 -0.55
C SER A 379 -33.50 -26.03 0.18
N SER A 380 -33.14 -25.51 1.35
CA SER A 380 -33.97 -24.54 2.08
C SER A 380 -34.22 -23.25 1.28
N VAL A 381 -33.19 -22.73 0.62
CA VAL A 381 -33.31 -21.55 -0.25
C VAL A 381 -34.16 -21.86 -1.48
N GLU A 382 -34.01 -23.03 -2.11
CA GLU A 382 -34.82 -23.45 -3.25
C GLU A 382 -36.32 -23.47 -2.90
N ASP A 383 -36.67 -24.06 -1.75
CA ASP A 383 -38.05 -24.12 -1.26
C ASP A 383 -38.62 -22.72 -0.98
N LEU A 384 -37.82 -21.84 -0.38
CA LEU A 384 -38.19 -20.45 -0.13
C LEU A 384 -38.42 -19.69 -1.44
N THR A 385 -37.49 -19.81 -2.40
CA THR A 385 -37.59 -19.19 -3.72
C THR A 385 -38.84 -19.68 -4.45
N ARG A 386 -39.13 -20.98 -4.44
CA ARG A 386 -40.33 -21.56 -5.07
C ARG A 386 -41.62 -21.00 -4.46
N ALA A 387 -41.66 -20.87 -3.13
CA ALA A 387 -42.80 -20.29 -2.43
C ALA A 387 -42.98 -18.79 -2.78
N THR A 388 -41.89 -18.03 -2.82
CA THR A 388 -41.89 -16.61 -3.18
C THR A 388 -42.31 -16.38 -4.63
N ILE A 389 -41.77 -17.14 -5.59
CA ILE A 389 -42.16 -17.07 -7.01
C ILE A 389 -43.67 -17.31 -7.16
N LYS A 390 -44.22 -18.30 -6.46
CA LYS A 390 -45.67 -18.56 -6.47
C LYS A 390 -46.48 -17.37 -5.97
N LYS A 391 -46.06 -16.75 -4.85
CA LYS A 391 -46.70 -15.54 -4.29
C LYS A 391 -46.62 -14.35 -5.25
N LEU A 392 -45.44 -14.09 -5.82
CA LEU A 392 -45.22 -12.99 -6.78
C LEU A 392 -46.06 -13.18 -8.05
N THR A 393 -46.11 -14.40 -8.58
CA THR A 393 -46.92 -14.72 -9.77
C THR A 393 -48.41 -14.51 -9.50
N GLN A 394 -48.89 -14.93 -8.32
CA GLN A 394 -50.27 -14.72 -7.91
C GLN A 394 -50.58 -13.22 -7.73
N GLY A 395 -49.74 -12.49 -7.00
CA GLY A 395 -49.90 -11.06 -6.77
C GLY A 395 -49.88 -10.26 -8.08
N MET A 396 -49.00 -10.60 -9.02
CA MET A 396 -48.96 -9.98 -10.35
C MET A 396 -50.23 -10.27 -11.16
N ALA A 397 -50.79 -11.47 -11.08
CA ALA A 397 -52.06 -11.80 -11.72
C ALA A 397 -53.25 -11.01 -11.11
N GLU A 398 -53.26 -10.85 -9.79
CA GLU A 398 -54.26 -10.07 -9.06
C GLU A 398 -54.14 -8.57 -9.39
N HIS A 399 -52.92 -8.03 -9.41
CA HIS A 399 -52.64 -6.65 -9.84
C HIS A 399 -53.11 -6.40 -11.28
N ASN A 400 -52.77 -7.28 -12.23
CA ASN A 400 -53.18 -7.15 -13.63
C ASN A 400 -54.72 -7.20 -13.78
N LYS A 401 -55.40 -8.05 -13.01
CA LYS A 401 -56.86 -8.11 -12.97
C LYS A 401 -57.47 -6.84 -12.40
N ALA A 402 -56.88 -6.27 -11.35
CA ALA A 402 -57.32 -5.01 -10.76
C ALA A 402 -57.13 -3.84 -11.74
N MET A 403 -55.96 -3.75 -12.40
CA MET A 403 -55.67 -2.75 -13.43
C MET A 403 -56.62 -2.82 -14.62
N ALA A 404 -57.01 -4.02 -15.05
CA ALA A 404 -57.99 -4.22 -16.13
C ALA A 404 -59.42 -3.86 -15.71
N ALA A 405 -59.76 -3.98 -14.42
CA ALA A 405 -61.08 -3.66 -13.88
C ALA A 405 -61.27 -2.16 -13.56
N ALA A 406 -60.17 -1.40 -13.44
CA ALA A 406 -60.19 0.03 -13.14
C ALA A 406 -60.76 0.84 -14.32
N LYS A 407 -61.78 1.67 -14.04
CA LYS A 407 -62.54 2.43 -15.04
C LYS A 407 -62.11 3.89 -15.19
N SER A 408 -61.21 4.37 -14.35
CA SER A 408 -60.64 5.72 -14.41
C SER A 408 -59.14 5.67 -14.17
N ASP A 409 -58.43 6.68 -14.65
CA ASP A 409 -56.99 6.78 -14.45
C ASP A 409 -56.65 6.98 -12.96
N GLU A 410 -57.49 7.71 -12.22
CA GLU A 410 -57.40 7.83 -10.75
C GLU A 410 -57.52 6.48 -10.02
N ALA A 411 -58.33 5.55 -10.53
CA ALA A 411 -58.45 4.20 -9.96
C ALA A 411 -57.26 3.31 -10.31
N LYS A 412 -56.63 3.51 -11.48
CA LYS A 412 -55.39 2.83 -11.85
C LYS A 412 -54.21 3.35 -11.03
N ASP A 413 -54.11 4.65 -10.84
CA ASP A 413 -53.06 5.29 -10.03
C ASP A 413 -53.11 4.81 -8.57
N ASN A 414 -54.31 4.66 -8.00
CA ASN A 414 -54.49 4.08 -6.67
C ASN A 414 -54.02 2.61 -6.59
N ILE A 415 -54.24 1.81 -7.64
CA ILE A 415 -53.78 0.40 -7.68
C ILE A 415 -52.25 0.33 -7.78
N VAL A 416 -51.63 1.19 -8.59
CA VAL A 416 -50.17 1.29 -8.71
C VAL A 416 -49.54 1.71 -7.38
N SER A 417 -50.22 2.52 -6.56
CA SER A 417 -49.70 2.96 -5.26
C SER A 417 -49.79 1.92 -4.13
N LEU A 418 -50.55 0.83 -4.33
CA LEU A 418 -50.82 -0.22 -3.33
C LEU A 418 -49.87 -1.43 -3.43
N PHE A 419 -49.08 -1.51 -4.49
CA PHE A 419 -48.12 -2.58 -4.80
C PHE A 419 -46.74 -1.98 -5.02
#